data_AF-A0A357AGZ3-F1
#
_entry.id   AF-A0A357AGZ3-F1
#
_cell.length_a   1.000
_cell.length_b   1.000
_cell.length_c   1.000
_cell.angle_alpha   90.00
_cell.angle_beta   90.00
_cell.angle_gamma   90.00
#
_symmetry.space_group_name_H-M   'P 1'
#
loop_
_entity.id
_entity.type
_entity.pdbx_description
1 polymer ?
#
loop_
_entity_poly.entity_id
_entity_poly.type
_entity_poly.pdbx_seq_one_letter_code
_entity_poly.pdbx_strand_id
1 'polypeptide(L)'
;LGWGVIFSSFPVLVYQGSITLLAGYLKPFLTDVVVSQMSLVGGVLILAIGCNLLELKKFKVGNMLPAIFIPLFYALIYSLIAPMLL
;
A
#
# COMPACT_ATOMS: atom_id res chain seq x y z
N LEU A 1 -4.97 -17.12 22.01
CA LEU A 1 -3.64 -16.65 21.57
C LEU A 1 -2.60 -17.60 22.14
N GLY A 2 -1.93 -18.41 21.32
CA GLY A 2 -0.98 -19.43 21.80
C GLY A 2 0.44 -18.88 21.97
N TRP A 3 1.33 -19.65 22.60
CA TRP A 3 2.77 -19.36 22.75
C TRP A 3 3.48 -19.07 21.42
N GLY A 4 2.99 -19.63 20.30
CA GLY A 4 3.53 -19.37 18.97
C GLY A 4 3.46 -17.89 18.53
N VAL A 5 2.54 -17.09 19.08
CA VAL A 5 2.42 -15.66 18.74
C VAL A 5 3.60 -14.84 19.25
N ILE A 6 4.16 -15.22 20.40
CA ILE A 6 5.36 -14.57 20.96
C ILE A 6 6.56 -14.82 20.03
N PHE A 7 6.68 -16.04 19.50
CA PHE A 7 7.72 -16.36 18.50
C PHE A 7 7.50 -15.64 17.16
N SER A 8 6.26 -15.37 16.75
CA SER A 8 5.95 -14.56 15.56
C SER A 8 6.24 -13.06 15.74
N SER A 9 6.43 -12.56 16.96
CA SER A 9 6.73 -11.15 17.18
C SER A 9 8.03 -10.72 16.48
N PHE A 10 9.05 -11.58 16.44
CA PHE A 10 10.32 -11.29 15.79
C PHE A 10 10.19 -11.06 14.27
N PRO A 11 9.64 -11.99 13.46
CA PRO A 11 9.45 -11.74 12.03
C PRO A 11 8.50 -10.58 11.74
N VAL A 12 7.46 -10.39 12.57
CA VAL A 12 6.54 -9.24 12.42
C VAL A 12 7.27 -7.93 12.69
N LEU A 13 8.11 -7.85 13.72
CA LEU A 13 8.90 -6.67 14.05
C LEU A 13 9.90 -6.35 12.94
N VAL A 14 10.54 -7.36 12.36
CA VAL A 14 11.43 -7.16 11.19
C VAL A 14 10.64 -6.64 9.99
N TYR A 15 9.51 -7.25 9.65
CA TYR A 15 8.74 -6.86 8.47
C TYR A 15 8.03 -5.51 8.64
N GLN A 16 7.20 -5.37 9.67
CA GLN A 16 6.48 -4.12 9.92
C GLN A 16 7.41 -3.00 10.36
N GLY A 17 8.44 -3.30 11.16
CA GLY A 17 9.40 -2.30 11.63
C GLY A 17 10.24 -1.75 10.48
N SER A 18 10.76 -2.60 9.58
CA SER A 18 11.48 -2.12 8.40
C SER A 18 10.60 -1.26 7.49
N ILE A 19 9.36 -1.69 7.22
CA ILE A 19 8.39 -0.91 6.43
C ILE A 19 8.10 0.44 7.09
N THR A 20 7.93 0.48 8.41
CA THR A 20 7.65 1.70 9.15
C THR A 20 8.82 2.68 9.10
N LEU A 21 10.05 2.19 9.27
CA LEU A 21 11.27 3.00 9.15
C LEU A 21 11.45 3.55 7.73
N LEU A 22 11.24 2.71 6.71
CA LEU A 22 11.26 3.11 5.30
C LEU A 22 10.20 4.16 5.00
N ALA A 23 8.97 3.99 5.50
CA ALA A 23 7.89 4.97 5.34
C ALA A 23 8.24 6.31 5.99
N GLY A 24 8.94 6.30 7.14
CA GLY A 24 9.49 7.50 7.77
C GLY A 24 10.47 8.26 6.88
N TYR A 25 11.36 7.56 6.17
CA TYR A 25 12.28 8.15 5.21
C TYR A 25 11.58 8.64 3.93
N LEU A 26 10.55 7.93 3.47
CA LEU A 26 9.76 8.27 2.29
C LEU A 26 8.66 9.32 2.54
N LYS A 27 8.52 9.85 3.76
CA LYS A 27 7.56 10.92 4.13
C LYS A 27 7.43 12.07 3.11
N PRO A 28 8.50 12.66 2.56
CA PRO A 28 8.37 13.75 1.60
C PRO A 28 7.66 13.34 0.29
N PHE A 29 7.67 12.05 -0.05
CA PHE A 29 6.98 11.50 -1.23
C PHE A 29 5.58 10.94 -0.90
N LEU A 30 5.34 10.58 0.36
CA LEU A 30 4.08 10.04 0.88
C LEU A 30 3.25 11.15 1.53
N THR A 31 2.84 12.16 0.75
CA THR A 31 1.94 13.21 1.25
C THR A 31 0.59 12.63 1.66
N ASP A 32 -0.14 13.31 2.54
CA ASP A 32 -1.47 12.86 3.00
C ASP A 32 -2.42 12.57 1.83
N VAL A 33 -2.33 13.35 0.75
CA VAL A 33 -3.12 13.16 -0.48
C VAL A 33 -2.75 11.85 -1.17
N VAL A 34 -1.46 11.54 -1.31
CA VAL A 34 -0.99 10.30 -1.94
C VAL A 34 -1.40 9.09 -1.12
N VAL A 35 -1.22 9.16 0.20
CA VAL A 35 -1.64 8.08 1.11
C VAL A 35 -3.15 7.86 1.00
N SER A 36 -3.96 8.92 1.00
CA SER A 36 -5.41 8.81 0.80
C SER A 36 -5.77 8.13 -0.52
N GLN A 37 -5.11 8.49 -1.63
CA GLN A 37 -5.34 7.86 -2.93
C GLN A 37 -4.93 6.38 -2.93
N MET A 38 -3.79 6.04 -2.32
CA MET A 38 -3.36 4.64 -2.16
C MET A 38 -4.34 3.84 -1.31
N SER A 39 -4.87 4.43 -0.23
CA SER A 39 -5.90 3.82 0.63
C SER A 39 -7.21 3.58 -0.12
N LEU A 40 -7.65 4.51 -0.98
CA LEU A 40 -8.84 4.33 -1.82
C LEU A 40 -8.66 3.16 -2.79
N VAL A 41 -7.52 3.08 -3.49
CA VAL A 41 -7.21 1.97 -4.39
C VAL A 41 -7.14 0.65 -3.63
N GLY A 42 -6.45 0.63 -2.49
CA GLY A 42 -6.37 -0.54 -1.61
C GLY A 42 -7.74 -1.00 -1.12
N GLY A 43 -8.62 -0.07 -0.73
CA GLY A 43 -9.98 -0.38 -0.30
C GLY A 43 -10.81 -1.06 -1.40
N VAL A 44 -10.72 -0.59 -2.64
CA VAL A 44 -11.38 -1.24 -3.79
C VAL A 44 -10.82 -2.64 -4.04
N LEU A 45 -9.50 -2.84 -3.91
CA LEU A 45 -8.89 -4.15 -4.05
C LEU A 45 -9.34 -5.11 -2.94
N ILE A 46 -9.44 -4.64 -1.69
CA ILE A 46 -9.97 -5.43 -0.57
C ILE A 46 -11.43 -5.84 -0.83
N LEU A 47 -12.26 -4.92 -1.34
CA LEU A 47 -13.62 -5.25 -1.77
C LEU A 47 -13.65 -6.33 -2.85
N ALA A 48 -12.74 -6.25 -3.82
CA ALA A 48 -12.61 -7.27 -4.86
C ALA A 48 -12.15 -8.63 -4.30
N ILE A 49 -11.26 -8.64 -3.30
CA ILE A 49 -10.84 -9.85 -2.58
C ILE A 49 -12.04 -10.45 -1.84
N GLY A 50 -12.81 -9.64 -1.11
CA GLY A 50 -14.03 -10.08 -0.43
C GLY A 50 -15.04 -10.70 -1.40
N CYS A 51 -15.24 -10.08 -2.56
CA CYS A 51 -16.12 -10.60 -3.61
C CYS A 51 -15.61 -11.93 -4.21
N ASN A 52 -14.29 -12.10 -4.32
CA ASN A 52 -13.66 -13.35 -4.75
C ASN A 52 -13.86 -14.47 -3.71
N LEU A 53 -13.70 -14.16 -2.42
CA LEU A 53 -13.92 -15.10 -1.32
C LEU A 53 -15.38 -15.55 -1.18
N LEU A 54 -16.34 -14.68 -1.52
CA LEU A 54 -17.76 -15.00 -1.56
C LEU A 54 -18.19 -15.77 -2.83
N GLU A 55 -17.22 -16.11 -3.70
CA GLU A 55 -17.43 -16.81 -4.97
C GLU A 55 -18.41 -16.13 -5.94
N LEU A 56 -18.80 -14.87 -5.69
CA LEU A 56 -19.72 -14.11 -6.53
C LEU A 56 -19.11 -13.85 -7.91
N LYS A 57 -17.81 -13.51 -7.94
CA LYS A 57 -17.05 -13.29 -9.18
C LYS A 57 -15.55 -13.46 -8.96
N LYS A 58 -14.91 -14.26 -9.82
CA LYS A 58 -13.45 -14.46 -9.79
C LYS A 58 -12.71 -13.30 -10.42
N PHE A 59 -12.38 -12.30 -9.62
CA PHE A 59 -11.43 -11.25 -10.01
C PHE A 59 -9.99 -11.73 -9.83
N LYS A 60 -9.12 -11.49 -10.82
CA LYS A 60 -7.66 -11.73 -10.71
C LYS A 60 -7.00 -10.60 -9.92
N VAL A 61 -7.40 -10.41 -8.66
CA VAL A 61 -6.98 -9.27 -7.84
C VAL A 61 -5.46 -9.20 -7.67
N GLY A 62 -4.78 -10.35 -7.67
CA GLY A 62 -3.32 -10.43 -7.67
C GLY A 62 -2.65 -9.61 -8.79
N ASN A 63 -3.24 -9.60 -9.99
CA ASN A 63 -2.73 -8.82 -11.13
C ASN A 63 -3.06 -7.33 -11.01
N MET A 64 -4.01 -6.96 -10.14
CA MET A 64 -4.45 -5.60 -9.88
C MET A 64 -3.73 -5.00 -8.66
N LEU A 65 -3.02 -5.79 -7.86
CA LEU A 65 -2.19 -5.32 -6.74
C LEU A 65 -1.17 -4.22 -7.13
N PRO A 66 -0.52 -4.26 -8.31
CA PRO A 66 0.39 -3.19 -8.71
C PRO A 66 -0.29 -1.81 -8.82
N ALA A 67 -1.63 -1.75 -8.92
CA ALA A 67 -2.37 -0.50 -8.99
C ALA A 67 -2.21 0.37 -7.72
N ILE A 68 -1.89 -0.21 -6.56
CA ILE A 68 -1.67 0.53 -5.31
C ILE A 68 -0.51 1.53 -5.44
N PHE A 69 0.46 1.26 -6.32
CA PHE A 69 1.62 2.13 -6.53
C PHE A 69 1.36 3.25 -7.54
N ILE A 70 0.25 3.22 -8.29
CA ILE A 70 -0.07 4.25 -9.30
C ILE A 70 -0.10 5.66 -8.69
N PRO A 71 -0.76 5.93 -7.54
CA PRO A 71 -0.77 7.26 -6.94
C PRO A 71 0.64 7.74 -6.54
N LEU A 72 1.50 6.81 -6.10
CA LEU A 72 2.88 7.12 -5.73
C LEU A 72 3.71 7.52 -6.96
N PHE A 73 3.62 6.77 -8.07
CA PHE A 73 4.31 7.12 -9.32
C PHE A 73 3.80 8.45 -9.88
N TYR A 74 2.50 8.69 -9.83
CA TYR A 74 1.90 9.95 -10.29
C TYR A 74 2.42 11.13 -9.46
N ALA A 75 2.50 10.99 -8.13
CA ALA A 75 3.02 12.03 -7.25
C ALA A 75 4.51 12.31 -7.47
N LEU A 76 5.32 11.28 -7.71
CA LEU A 76 6.74 11.42 -8.06
C LEU A 76 6.92 12.21 -9.36
N ILE A 77 6.14 11.86 -10.39
CA ILE A 77 6.16 12.55 -11.69
C ILE A 77 5.74 14.01 -11.52
N TYR A 78 4.66 14.27 -10.77
CA TYR A 78 4.17 15.62 -10.50
C TYR A 78 5.21 16.45 -9.73
N SER A 79 5.83 15.87 -8.70
CA SER A 79 6.89 16.55 -7.92
C SER A 79 8.12 16.91 -8.74
N LEU A 80 8.42 16.16 -9.81
CA LEU A 80 9.55 16.43 -10.71
C LEU A 80 9.21 17.49 -11.77
N ILE A 81 7.95 17.52 -12.23
CA ILE A 81 7.48 18.45 -13.26
C ILE A 81 7.07 19.81 -12.69
N ALA A 82 6.50 19.86 -11.49
CA ALA A 82 6.10 21.10 -10.82
C ALA A 82 7.21 22.18 -10.76
N PRO A 83 8.48 21.88 -10.45
CA PRO A 83 9.56 22.87 -10.46
C PRO A 83 10.01 23.30 -11.87
N MET A 84 9.57 22.63 -12.93
CA MET A 84 9.89 22.98 -14.32
C MET A 84 8.77 23.81 -14.99
N LEU A 85 7.59 23.87 -14.38
CA LEU A 85 6.42 24.62 -14.85
C LEU A 85 6.30 26.02 -14.21
N LEU A 86 7.11 26.32 -13.19
CA LEU A 86 7.16 27.56 -12.42
C LEU A 86 8.43 28.34 -12.77
#